data_AF-A0A518DXN6-F1
#
_entry.id   AF-A0A518DXN6-F1
#
_cell.length_a   1.000
_cell.length_b   1.000
_cell.length_c   1.000
_cell.angle_alpha   90.00
_cell.angle_beta   90.00
_cell.angle_gamma   90.00
#
_symmetry.space_group_name_H-M   'P 1'
#
loop_
_entity.id
_entity.type
_entity.pdbx_description
1 polymer ?
#
loop_
_entity_poly.entity_id
_entity_poly.type
_entity_poly.pdbx_seq_one_letter_code
_entity_poly.pdbx_strand_id
1 'polypeptide(L)'
;MRFIISIGIVCSFLSLSTNSWFNFVPGGVADQVKAAGIEGHKEVKAAKPNDFSPIETGDVDVYAHGVHWWMEVPWSHGVTAEKIVEMGLKANPNFRAYFHAAWLVGDGRAKEIKTTADYDSSNLADVQAALDKTRKGVEATVDKLNEKFGKRVVFLVPVGDATLKLRALVLEGKYPGVTKQSELWNDAMPHAGVHVMALSGYCHFVAIYRTSPVGLKIDRFKELTDEQHAILQEIAWETVSKYPHAGIVSTEDPKSPTASNSPAGLRVLNGGHSWSTENSAPLCQAAGIVGHKRITGINGNRIEDVTPLLEKGEIDVYVWQHNSVGPEFPRFLPTLVDLGPKHNPNFRVLMQMPWLVHDGRQGVKLPEEYETTDLAEYQTKMEKYRQEQEAYVDEVNAKAGKRIVFLLPLGDGMLEVRKMIVAGKFPGITKVNYREKLGDRGSILQGDIMPHQGHLGHRLGNYMHFAAIYRMSPEGLKFPGKDGDGLTDDQRAILQKLAWDMVSKYPYAGIAKFEALRPSKQGENAVPRTGAGAMAVTAALKGWKETKDLPADTVVTAIQASKSLMTESASFPFGGISNSSYRSALRSRLCSACFGTMAGPLSPPRSKPAR
;
A
#
# COMPACT_ATOMS: atom_id res chain seq x y z
N MET A 1 37.95 20.11 6.78
CA MET A 1 37.26 18.95 7.36
C MET A 1 35.76 19.18 7.30
N ARG A 2 35.05 18.55 6.35
CA ARG A 2 33.59 18.56 6.30
C ARG A 2 33.11 17.16 6.70
N PHE A 3 32.57 17.05 7.91
CA PHE A 3 31.84 15.86 8.34
C PHE A 3 30.48 15.87 7.65
N ILE A 4 30.31 15.02 6.64
CA ILE A 4 28.99 14.66 6.12
C ILE A 4 28.53 13.47 6.96
N ILE A 5 27.65 13.73 7.92
CA ILE A 5 26.94 12.68 8.65
C ILE A 5 25.78 12.25 7.74
N SER A 6 26.00 11.21 6.95
CA SER A 6 24.94 10.55 6.17
C SER A 6 24.26 9.52 7.08
N ILE A 7 23.09 9.86 7.63
CA ILE A 7 22.17 8.87 8.21
C ILE A 7 21.32 8.36 7.04
N GLY A 8 21.87 7.41 6.30
CA GLY A 8 21.18 6.66 5.25
C GLY A 8 21.44 5.18 5.46
N ILE A 9 20.66 4.54 6.34
CA ILE A 9 20.66 3.08 6.42
C ILE A 9 19.80 2.59 5.24
N VAL A 10 20.44 2.35 4.10
CA VAL A 10 20.22 1.18 3.22
C VAL A 10 21.51 0.99 2.41
N CYS A 11 22.51 0.34 3.00
CA CYS A 11 23.53 -0.35 2.21
C CYS A 11 23.10 -1.81 2.15
N SER A 12 23.09 -2.39 0.96
CA SER A 12 22.93 -3.82 0.79
C SER A 12 23.93 -4.25 -0.25
N PHE A 13 25.12 -4.58 0.24
CA PHE A 13 26.16 -5.24 -0.50
C PHE A 13 25.85 -6.74 -0.58
N LEU A 14 25.81 -7.30 -1.79
CA LEU A 14 25.43 -8.70 -2.05
C LEU A 14 26.64 -9.51 -2.55
N SER A 15 27.13 -10.48 -1.78
CA SER A 15 28.18 -11.44 -2.21
C SER A 15 27.62 -12.81 -2.56
N LEU A 16 28.20 -13.46 -3.57
CA LEU A 16 27.56 -14.52 -4.35
C LEU A 16 28.54 -15.61 -4.76
N SER A 17 28.26 -16.85 -4.36
CA SER A 17 28.82 -18.04 -5.01
C SER A 17 27.81 -18.58 -6.02
N THR A 18 28.25 -18.76 -7.26
CA THR A 18 27.37 -18.99 -8.40
C THR A 18 27.33 -20.47 -8.78
N ASN A 19 26.12 -20.97 -8.98
CA ASN A 19 25.84 -22.05 -9.92
C ASN A 19 24.75 -21.58 -10.90
N SER A 20 24.44 -22.42 -11.88
CA SER A 20 23.45 -22.15 -12.93
C SER A 20 22.01 -21.92 -12.43
N TRP A 21 21.74 -22.16 -11.14
CA TRP A 21 20.42 -21.99 -10.53
C TRP A 21 20.23 -20.62 -9.87
N PHE A 22 21.33 -19.86 -9.72
CA PHE A 22 21.30 -18.59 -8.98
C PHE A 22 21.97 -17.43 -9.71
N ASN A 23 22.85 -17.68 -10.68
CA ASN A 23 23.71 -16.64 -11.29
C ASN A 23 22.96 -15.43 -11.90
N PHE A 24 21.68 -15.56 -12.24
CA PHE A 24 20.84 -14.50 -12.82
C PHE A 24 20.17 -13.60 -11.77
N VAL A 25 19.98 -14.08 -10.54
CA VAL A 25 19.28 -13.36 -9.45
C VAL A 25 19.92 -12.01 -9.12
N PRO A 26 21.26 -11.89 -8.96
CA PRO A 26 21.91 -10.64 -8.56
C PRO A 26 21.59 -9.47 -9.47
N GLY A 27 21.77 -9.68 -10.78
CA GLY A 27 21.49 -8.67 -11.77
C GLY A 27 19.99 -8.34 -11.85
N GLY A 28 19.11 -9.34 -11.67
CA GLY A 28 17.67 -9.11 -11.58
C GLY A 28 17.28 -8.27 -10.35
N VAL A 29 17.91 -8.48 -9.20
CA VAL A 29 17.69 -7.67 -7.99
C VAL A 29 18.21 -6.25 -8.20
N ALA A 30 19.40 -6.07 -8.78
CA ALA A 30 19.97 -4.76 -9.05
C ALA A 30 19.06 -3.89 -9.95
N ASP A 31 18.48 -4.49 -11.00
CA ASP A 31 17.56 -3.77 -11.89
C ASP A 31 16.27 -3.36 -11.17
N GLN A 32 15.74 -4.19 -10.27
CA GLN A 32 14.57 -3.87 -9.46
C GLN A 32 14.84 -2.80 -8.42
N VAL A 33 16.00 -2.83 -7.77
CA VAL A 33 16.47 -1.78 -6.86
C VAL A 33 16.50 -0.43 -7.59
N LYS A 34 17.09 -0.41 -8.80
CA LYS A 34 17.12 0.78 -9.65
C LYS A 34 15.70 1.24 -9.99
N ALA A 35 14.82 0.32 -10.39
CA ALA A 35 13.42 0.63 -10.71
C ALA A 35 12.63 1.16 -9.50
N ALA A 36 12.92 0.66 -8.31
CA ALA A 36 12.32 1.09 -7.05
C ALA A 36 12.92 2.41 -6.52
N GLY A 37 13.96 2.94 -7.16
CA GLY A 37 14.66 4.14 -6.71
C GLY A 37 15.40 3.95 -5.39
N ILE A 38 15.81 2.71 -5.07
CA ILE A 38 16.59 2.39 -3.88
C ILE A 38 18.06 2.76 -4.15
N GLU A 39 18.59 3.66 -3.35
CA GLU A 39 19.98 4.12 -3.43
C GLU A 39 20.90 3.25 -2.55
N GLY A 40 22.20 3.26 -2.83
CA GLY A 40 23.21 2.59 -1.98
C GLY A 40 23.41 1.09 -2.20
N HIS A 41 22.59 0.43 -3.03
CA HIS A 41 22.84 -0.96 -3.42
C HIS A 41 24.13 -1.09 -4.23
N LYS A 42 24.93 -2.12 -3.89
CA LYS A 42 26.12 -2.49 -4.64
C LYS A 42 26.19 -4.01 -4.74
N GLU A 43 26.38 -4.51 -5.95
CA GLU A 43 26.69 -5.93 -6.14
C GLU A 43 28.17 -6.16 -5.84
N VAL A 44 28.48 -7.09 -4.94
CA VAL A 44 29.86 -7.48 -4.63
C VAL A 44 30.12 -8.83 -5.26
N LYS A 45 30.91 -8.84 -6.33
CA LYS A 45 31.34 -10.10 -6.93
C LYS A 45 32.61 -10.58 -6.23
N ALA A 46 32.54 -11.77 -5.64
CA ALA A 46 33.72 -12.45 -5.14
C ALA A 46 34.71 -12.65 -6.30
N ALA A 47 36.01 -12.43 -6.07
CA ALA A 47 37.00 -12.57 -7.15
C ALA A 47 37.13 -14.03 -7.62
N LYS A 48 36.78 -14.98 -6.74
CA LYS A 48 36.76 -16.44 -6.97
C LYS A 48 35.56 -17.05 -6.22
N PRO A 49 35.06 -18.23 -6.62
CA PRO A 49 33.89 -18.88 -5.98
C PRO A 49 33.98 -19.11 -4.46
N ASN A 50 35.19 -19.08 -3.88
CA ASN A 50 35.47 -19.32 -2.46
C ASN A 50 36.07 -18.09 -1.76
N ASP A 51 36.03 -16.93 -2.42
CA ASP A 51 36.54 -15.70 -1.85
C ASP A 51 35.47 -15.07 -0.93
N PHE A 52 35.57 -15.39 0.35
CA PHE A 52 34.74 -14.82 1.40
C PHE A 52 35.34 -13.55 2.01
N SER A 53 36.44 -13.02 1.46
CA SER A 53 37.08 -11.83 2.01
C SER A 53 36.11 -10.64 2.16
N PRO A 54 35.14 -10.38 1.25
CA PRO A 54 34.20 -9.28 1.44
C PRO A 54 33.23 -9.49 2.62
N ILE A 55 32.97 -10.75 2.99
CA ILE A 55 32.17 -11.08 4.18
C ILE A 55 33.02 -10.87 5.44
N GLU A 56 34.28 -11.31 5.41
CA GLU A 56 35.22 -11.19 6.53
C GLU A 56 35.62 -9.74 6.84
N THR A 57 35.66 -8.87 5.82
CA THR A 57 35.96 -7.43 5.97
C THR A 57 34.74 -6.60 6.38
N GLY A 58 33.53 -7.19 6.34
CA GLY A 58 32.27 -6.49 6.66
C GLY A 58 31.76 -5.61 5.52
N ASP A 59 32.31 -5.76 4.32
CA ASP A 59 31.86 -5.04 3.12
C ASP A 59 30.52 -5.58 2.58
N VAL A 60 29.96 -6.63 3.19
CA VAL A 60 28.72 -7.30 2.78
C VAL A 60 27.69 -7.23 3.89
N ASP A 61 26.50 -6.71 3.59
CA ASP A 61 25.35 -6.73 4.50
C ASP A 61 24.47 -7.96 4.29
N VAL A 62 24.41 -8.44 3.05
CA VAL A 62 23.53 -9.52 2.64
C VAL A 62 24.33 -10.54 1.84
N TYR A 63 24.31 -11.79 2.28
CA TYR A 63 24.80 -12.91 1.47
C TYR A 63 23.60 -13.68 0.95
N ALA A 64 23.52 -13.91 -0.36
CA ALA A 64 22.50 -14.79 -0.92
C ALA A 64 23.16 -15.94 -1.67
N HIS A 65 22.61 -17.13 -1.51
CA HIS A 65 23.14 -18.33 -2.12
C HIS A 65 22.01 -19.25 -2.57
N GLY A 66 22.23 -20.01 -3.64
CA GLY A 66 21.30 -21.02 -4.11
C GLY A 66 22.01 -22.25 -4.65
N VAL A 67 21.52 -23.43 -4.28
CA VAL A 67 21.92 -24.74 -4.82
C VAL A 67 20.69 -25.57 -5.15
N HIS A 68 20.86 -26.50 -6.07
CA HIS A 68 19.82 -27.44 -6.49
C HIS A 68 19.61 -28.59 -5.50
N TRP A 69 20.52 -28.77 -4.54
CA TRP A 69 20.40 -29.72 -3.45
C TRP A 69 20.05 -28.98 -2.17
N TRP A 70 18.83 -29.17 -1.70
CA TRP A 70 18.31 -28.47 -0.53
C TRP A 70 18.96 -28.92 0.79
N MET A 71 19.71 -30.02 0.84
CA MET A 71 19.97 -30.70 2.12
C MET A 71 21.38 -31.21 2.47
N GLU A 72 22.43 -31.06 1.65
CA GLU A 72 23.77 -31.51 2.09
C GLU A 72 24.92 -30.56 1.71
N VAL A 73 25.88 -30.52 2.63
CA VAL A 73 27.09 -29.69 2.79
C VAL A 73 27.88 -29.54 1.48
N PRO A 74 28.49 -28.38 1.15
CA PRO A 74 28.55 -27.08 1.84
C PRO A 74 27.79 -26.00 1.07
N TRP A 75 27.26 -24.97 1.77
CA TRP A 75 26.61 -23.81 1.15
C TRP A 75 27.50 -23.14 0.11
N SER A 76 28.81 -23.27 0.22
CA SER A 76 29.70 -22.94 -0.90
C SER A 76 31.02 -23.70 -0.76
N HIS A 77 31.30 -24.64 -1.68
CA HIS A 77 32.63 -25.20 -1.96
C HIS A 77 33.52 -25.58 -0.75
N GLY A 78 32.93 -26.10 0.31
CA GLY A 78 33.63 -26.56 1.53
C GLY A 78 33.10 -25.90 2.79
N VAL A 79 32.47 -24.72 2.64
CA VAL A 79 32.08 -23.85 3.75
C VAL A 79 30.60 -24.02 4.08
N THR A 80 30.32 -24.25 5.37
CA THR A 80 28.97 -24.42 5.89
C THR A 80 28.24 -23.08 6.02
N ALA A 81 26.91 -23.11 6.03
CA ALA A 81 26.08 -21.95 6.35
C ALA A 81 26.51 -21.27 7.65
N GLU A 82 26.75 -22.11 8.66
CA GLU A 82 27.18 -21.66 9.98
C GLU A 82 28.47 -20.85 9.89
N LYS A 83 29.47 -21.32 9.14
CA LYS A 83 30.74 -20.61 9.04
C LYS A 83 30.61 -19.28 8.32
N ILE A 84 29.80 -19.23 7.25
CA ILE A 84 29.51 -17.98 6.53
C ILE A 84 28.82 -16.98 7.46
N VAL A 85 27.83 -17.43 8.22
CA VAL A 85 27.10 -16.59 9.18
C VAL A 85 28.01 -16.12 10.31
N GLU A 86 28.86 -16.99 10.84
CA GLU A 86 29.84 -16.62 11.88
C GLU A 86 30.80 -15.53 11.38
N MET A 87 31.36 -15.69 10.17
CA MET A 87 32.23 -14.68 9.55
C MET A 87 31.49 -13.36 9.33
N GLY A 88 30.29 -13.41 8.75
CA GLY A 88 29.49 -12.22 8.45
C GLY A 88 29.07 -11.47 9.71
N LEU A 89 28.62 -12.18 10.75
CA LEU A 89 28.22 -11.56 12.03
C LEU A 89 29.40 -10.99 12.81
N LYS A 90 30.59 -11.60 12.71
CA LYS A 90 31.81 -11.09 13.32
C LYS A 90 32.22 -9.74 12.72
N ALA A 91 32.06 -9.58 11.40
CA ALA A 91 32.45 -8.36 10.70
C ALA A 91 31.33 -7.31 10.64
N ASN A 92 30.08 -7.74 10.53
CA ASN A 92 28.89 -6.90 10.44
C ASN A 92 27.76 -7.45 11.31
N PRO A 93 27.42 -6.81 12.45
CA PRO A 93 26.36 -7.29 13.33
C PRO A 93 24.97 -7.28 12.68
N ASN A 94 24.77 -6.59 11.55
CA ASN A 94 23.51 -6.57 10.80
C ASN A 94 23.49 -7.51 9.60
N PHE A 95 24.52 -8.36 9.45
CA PHE A 95 24.61 -9.33 8.36
C PHE A 95 23.36 -10.22 8.28
N ARG A 96 22.92 -10.53 7.06
CA ARG A 96 21.81 -11.45 6.77
C ARG A 96 22.23 -12.44 5.69
N ALA A 97 21.91 -13.71 5.89
CA ALA A 97 22.10 -14.77 4.90
C ALA A 97 20.76 -15.24 4.34
N TYR A 98 20.59 -15.23 3.02
CA TYR A 98 19.41 -15.72 2.33
C TYR A 98 19.75 -16.98 1.53
N PHE A 99 18.98 -18.04 1.75
CA PHE A 99 19.06 -19.25 0.96
C PHE A 99 17.93 -19.28 -0.06
N HIS A 100 18.29 -19.48 -1.33
CA HIS A 100 17.37 -19.69 -2.42
C HIS A 100 16.82 -21.12 -2.33
N ALA A 101 15.58 -21.24 -1.88
CA ALA A 101 14.87 -22.49 -1.82
C ALA A 101 14.29 -22.77 -3.23
N ALA A 102 15.11 -23.37 -4.11
CA ALA A 102 14.85 -23.57 -5.55
C ALA A 102 13.79 -24.65 -5.84
N TRP A 103 13.19 -24.68 -7.01
CA TRP A 103 12.41 -25.88 -7.41
C TRP A 103 13.25 -27.18 -7.36
N LEU A 104 12.56 -28.33 -7.25
CA LEU A 104 13.22 -29.63 -7.13
C LEU A 104 13.74 -30.14 -8.48
N VAL A 105 14.95 -30.70 -8.48
CA VAL A 105 15.45 -31.49 -9.61
C VAL A 105 14.49 -32.65 -9.87
N GLY A 106 14.06 -32.79 -11.12
CA GLY A 106 13.18 -33.87 -11.53
C GLY A 106 11.78 -33.88 -10.90
N ASP A 107 11.34 -32.73 -10.36
CA ASP A 107 10.08 -32.60 -9.61
C ASP A 107 9.97 -33.55 -8.39
N GLY A 108 11.10 -34.01 -7.85
CA GLY A 108 11.13 -34.95 -6.74
C GLY A 108 10.65 -36.36 -7.11
N ARG A 109 10.54 -36.68 -8.40
CA ARG A 109 10.12 -38.00 -8.89
C ARG A 109 11.27 -39.01 -8.82
N ALA A 110 10.93 -40.27 -8.56
CA ALA A 110 11.88 -41.39 -8.71
C ALA A 110 12.15 -41.73 -10.19
N LYS A 111 11.20 -41.41 -11.09
CA LYS A 111 11.36 -41.59 -12.54
C LYS A 111 12.21 -40.46 -13.11
N GLU A 112 13.21 -40.84 -13.89
CA GLU A 112 14.14 -39.92 -14.55
C GLU A 112 13.43 -38.98 -15.53
N ILE A 113 13.75 -37.68 -15.46
CA ILE A 113 13.43 -36.67 -16.48
C ILE A 113 14.49 -36.75 -17.55
N LYS A 114 14.10 -37.07 -18.78
CA LYS A 114 15.02 -37.21 -19.91
C LYS A 114 14.97 -35.99 -20.83
N THR A 115 13.83 -35.32 -20.89
CA THR A 115 13.59 -34.15 -21.74
C THR A 115 12.76 -33.10 -20.99
N THR A 116 12.79 -31.85 -21.44
CA THR A 116 11.92 -30.79 -20.88
C THR A 116 10.44 -31.15 -20.98
N ALA A 117 10.03 -31.82 -22.05
CA ALA A 117 8.64 -32.26 -22.27
C ALA A 117 8.12 -33.19 -21.15
N ASP A 118 9.01 -33.89 -20.44
CA ASP A 118 8.60 -34.75 -19.32
C ASP A 118 8.00 -33.94 -18.15
N TYR A 119 8.31 -32.64 -18.03
CA TYR A 119 7.71 -31.75 -17.02
C TYR A 119 6.22 -31.47 -17.29
N ASP A 120 5.74 -31.62 -18.53
CA ASP A 120 4.33 -31.41 -18.86
C ASP A 120 3.43 -32.48 -18.25
N SER A 121 3.99 -33.66 -17.98
CA SER A 121 3.30 -34.77 -17.32
C SER A 121 3.30 -34.69 -15.79
N SER A 122 3.93 -33.67 -15.20
CA SER A 122 4.05 -33.57 -13.76
C SER A 122 2.73 -33.21 -13.09
N ASN A 123 2.37 -33.97 -12.06
CA ASN A 123 1.26 -33.66 -11.18
C ASN A 123 1.73 -32.66 -10.10
N LEU A 124 1.21 -31.43 -10.15
CA LEU A 124 1.63 -30.36 -9.25
C LEU A 124 1.38 -30.67 -7.76
N ALA A 125 0.38 -31.50 -7.42
CA ALA A 125 0.15 -31.89 -6.04
C ALA A 125 1.29 -32.76 -5.50
N ASP A 126 1.80 -33.68 -6.33
CA ASP A 126 2.93 -34.53 -5.97
C ASP A 126 4.22 -33.71 -5.88
N VAL A 127 4.42 -32.76 -6.81
CA VAL A 127 5.57 -31.85 -6.76
C VAL A 127 5.53 -30.97 -5.51
N GLN A 128 4.35 -30.44 -5.16
CA GLN A 128 4.18 -29.65 -3.94
C GLN A 128 4.46 -30.50 -2.69
N ALA A 129 3.96 -31.74 -2.63
CA ALA A 129 4.24 -32.62 -1.49
C ALA A 129 5.73 -32.94 -1.34
N ALA A 130 6.44 -33.16 -2.45
CA ALA A 130 7.88 -33.37 -2.45
C ALA A 130 8.65 -32.11 -2.03
N LEU A 131 8.21 -30.93 -2.53
CA LEU A 131 8.78 -29.64 -2.17
C LEU A 131 8.58 -29.36 -0.68
N ASP A 132 7.37 -29.58 -0.15
CA ASP A 132 7.03 -29.40 1.26
C ASP A 132 7.88 -30.26 2.18
N LYS A 133 8.08 -31.54 1.81
CA LYS A 133 8.93 -32.46 2.57
C LYS A 133 10.37 -31.93 2.64
N THR A 134 10.90 -31.50 1.51
CA THR A 134 12.26 -30.97 1.40
C THR A 134 12.39 -29.66 2.19
N ARG A 135 11.41 -28.77 2.05
CA ARG A 135 11.33 -27.48 2.72
C ARG A 135 11.34 -27.60 4.23
N LYS A 136 10.52 -28.47 4.80
CA LYS A 136 10.51 -28.72 6.25
C LYS A 136 11.89 -29.10 6.80
N GLY A 137 12.68 -29.86 6.05
CA GLY A 137 14.06 -30.21 6.43
C GLY A 137 14.99 -28.99 6.46
N VAL A 138 14.85 -28.09 5.49
CA VAL A 138 15.64 -26.86 5.40
C VAL A 138 15.21 -25.83 6.44
N GLU A 139 13.90 -25.65 6.65
CA GLU A 139 13.34 -24.80 7.71
C GLU A 139 13.93 -25.19 9.07
N ALA A 140 13.88 -26.48 9.42
CA ALA A 140 14.47 -26.98 10.67
C ALA A 140 16.00 -26.72 10.77
N THR A 141 16.72 -26.69 9.65
CA THR A 141 18.16 -26.36 9.64
C THR A 141 18.38 -24.87 9.87
N VAL A 142 17.58 -24.02 9.23
CA VAL A 142 17.60 -22.57 9.42
C VAL A 142 17.23 -22.19 10.85
N ASP A 143 16.22 -22.83 11.42
CA ASP A 143 15.82 -22.61 12.81
C ASP A 143 16.95 -22.93 13.79
N LYS A 144 17.62 -24.07 13.62
CA LYS A 144 18.80 -24.43 14.44
C LYS A 144 19.94 -23.42 14.31
N LEU A 145 20.19 -22.90 13.11
CA LEU A 145 21.21 -21.86 12.90
C LEU A 145 20.80 -20.56 13.62
N ASN A 146 19.57 -20.10 13.43
CA ASN A 146 19.07 -18.88 14.06
C ASN A 146 19.05 -18.98 15.60
N GLU A 147 18.64 -20.13 16.15
CA GLU A 147 18.71 -20.42 17.58
C GLU A 147 20.16 -20.34 18.09
N LYS A 148 21.10 -20.99 17.39
CA LYS A 148 22.52 -20.99 17.73
C LYS A 148 23.12 -19.59 17.78
N PHE A 149 22.76 -18.71 16.84
CA PHE A 149 23.24 -17.32 16.83
C PHE A 149 22.42 -16.38 17.72
N GLY A 150 21.40 -16.88 18.42
CA GLY A 150 20.55 -16.11 19.33
C GLY A 150 19.68 -15.05 18.64
N LYS A 151 19.66 -15.04 17.31
CA LYS A 151 18.90 -14.10 16.50
C LYS A 151 18.66 -14.66 15.11
N ARG A 152 17.62 -14.11 14.48
CA ARG A 152 17.29 -14.43 13.10
C ARG A 152 18.25 -13.78 12.12
N VAL A 153 19.14 -14.58 11.55
CA VAL A 153 20.20 -14.17 10.61
C VAL A 153 20.15 -14.95 9.29
N VAL A 154 19.61 -16.16 9.31
CA VAL A 154 19.40 -17.00 8.12
C VAL A 154 17.93 -16.97 7.72
N PHE A 155 17.68 -16.75 6.42
CA PHE A 155 16.36 -16.62 5.82
C PHE A 155 16.23 -17.53 4.60
N LEU A 156 15.00 -17.91 4.27
CA LEU A 156 14.68 -18.72 3.09
C LEU A 156 13.85 -17.91 2.09
N VAL A 157 14.26 -17.92 0.82
CA VAL A 157 13.51 -17.34 -0.29
C VAL A 157 12.77 -18.46 -1.01
N PRO A 158 11.42 -18.54 -0.93
CA PRO A 158 10.60 -19.68 -1.37
C PRO A 158 10.36 -19.68 -2.89
N VAL A 159 11.44 -19.71 -3.67
CA VAL A 159 11.37 -19.63 -5.14
C VAL A 159 10.68 -20.86 -5.74
N GLY A 160 10.91 -22.06 -5.19
CA GLY A 160 10.24 -23.28 -5.63
C GLY A 160 8.72 -23.20 -5.52
N ASP A 161 8.19 -22.65 -4.42
CA ASP A 161 6.75 -22.45 -4.23
C ASP A 161 6.18 -21.43 -5.22
N ALA A 162 6.91 -20.32 -5.43
CA ALA A 162 6.53 -19.32 -6.43
C ALA A 162 6.48 -19.93 -7.83
N THR A 163 7.45 -20.76 -8.19
CA THR A 163 7.47 -21.46 -9.49
C THR A 163 6.33 -22.45 -9.63
N LEU A 164 5.92 -23.16 -8.57
CA LEU A 164 4.74 -24.03 -8.61
C LEU A 164 3.44 -23.24 -8.87
N LYS A 165 3.29 -22.06 -8.26
CA LYS A 165 2.16 -21.17 -8.56
C LYS A 165 2.17 -20.71 -10.02
N LEU A 166 3.34 -20.36 -10.56
CA LEU A 166 3.46 -20.03 -11.99
C LEU A 166 3.04 -21.20 -12.88
N ARG A 167 3.51 -22.42 -12.57
CA ARG A 167 3.13 -23.64 -13.30
C ARG A 167 1.63 -23.91 -13.25
N ALA A 168 0.98 -23.68 -12.11
CA ALA A 168 -0.47 -23.80 -12.00
C ALA A 168 -1.18 -22.81 -12.95
N LEU A 169 -0.75 -21.55 -13.01
CA LEU A 169 -1.32 -20.58 -13.94
C LEU A 169 -1.09 -20.95 -15.41
N VAL A 170 0.05 -21.55 -15.76
CA VAL A 170 0.31 -22.07 -17.11
C VAL A 170 -0.68 -23.19 -17.46
N LEU A 171 -0.85 -24.18 -16.58
CA LEU A 171 -1.80 -25.28 -16.79
C LEU A 171 -3.26 -24.81 -16.88
N GLU A 172 -3.60 -23.76 -16.14
CA GLU A 172 -4.92 -23.12 -16.19
C GLU A 172 -5.11 -22.21 -17.42
N GLY A 173 -4.08 -22.02 -18.24
CA GLY A 173 -4.12 -21.11 -19.40
C GLY A 173 -4.24 -19.62 -19.02
N LYS A 174 -3.85 -19.27 -17.79
CA LYS A 174 -3.92 -17.90 -17.24
C LYS A 174 -2.62 -17.12 -17.36
N TYR A 175 -1.51 -17.78 -17.70
CA TYR A 175 -0.24 -17.10 -17.95
C TYR A 175 -0.06 -16.88 -19.46
N PRO A 176 -0.04 -15.63 -19.94
CA PRO A 176 -0.11 -15.35 -21.37
C PRO A 176 1.15 -15.82 -22.11
N GLY A 177 0.98 -16.37 -23.30
CA GLY A 177 2.08 -16.73 -24.21
C GLY A 177 2.83 -18.02 -23.87
N VAL A 178 2.50 -18.70 -22.76
CA VAL A 178 3.12 -19.98 -22.37
C VAL A 178 2.02 -20.98 -22.07
N THR A 179 2.09 -22.16 -22.67
CA THR A 179 1.00 -23.15 -22.63
C THR A 179 1.38 -24.47 -21.99
N LYS A 180 2.68 -24.71 -21.80
CA LYS A 180 3.25 -25.95 -21.29
C LYS A 180 4.23 -25.66 -20.16
N GLN A 181 4.32 -26.56 -19.20
CA GLN A 181 5.24 -26.44 -18.07
C GLN A 181 6.70 -26.52 -18.54
N SER A 182 6.96 -27.32 -19.58
CA SER A 182 8.25 -27.50 -20.23
C SER A 182 8.86 -26.22 -20.79
N GLU A 183 8.03 -25.23 -21.15
CA GLU A 183 8.47 -23.92 -21.65
C GLU A 183 9.09 -23.03 -20.55
N LEU A 184 8.97 -23.41 -19.28
CA LEU A 184 9.59 -22.70 -18.16
C LEU A 184 11.06 -23.10 -17.92
N TRP A 185 11.55 -24.10 -18.63
CA TRP A 185 12.87 -24.72 -18.44
C TRP A 185 13.70 -24.71 -19.71
N ASN A 186 15.02 -24.58 -19.59
CA ASN A 186 15.92 -24.63 -20.75
C ASN A 186 16.29 -26.08 -21.13
N ASP A 187 16.29 -27.01 -20.18
CA ASP A 187 16.76 -28.38 -20.35
C ASP A 187 16.14 -29.36 -19.32
N ALA A 188 16.45 -30.66 -19.47
CA ALA A 188 15.90 -31.73 -18.63
C ALA A 188 16.36 -31.63 -17.17
N MET A 189 17.60 -31.20 -16.94
CA MET A 189 18.00 -30.61 -15.67
C MET A 189 17.30 -29.25 -15.62
N PRO A 190 16.41 -28.93 -14.67
CA PRO A 190 15.49 -27.81 -14.85
C PRO A 190 16.20 -26.47 -14.62
N HIS A 191 17.14 -26.08 -15.48
CA HIS A 191 17.69 -24.73 -15.45
C HIS A 191 16.59 -23.76 -15.85
N ALA A 192 16.48 -22.67 -15.08
CA ALA A 192 15.42 -21.69 -15.23
C ALA A 192 15.40 -21.11 -16.65
N GLY A 193 14.24 -21.16 -17.31
CA GLY A 193 13.94 -20.29 -18.44
C GLY A 193 13.70 -18.86 -17.98
N VAL A 194 13.54 -17.94 -18.94
CA VAL A 194 13.42 -16.48 -18.70
C VAL A 194 12.34 -16.12 -17.67
N HIS A 195 11.21 -16.81 -17.69
CA HIS A 195 10.10 -16.59 -16.74
C HIS A 195 10.50 -16.91 -15.29
N VAL A 196 11.15 -18.05 -15.08
CA VAL A 196 11.58 -18.50 -13.74
C VAL A 196 12.77 -17.66 -13.25
N MET A 197 13.66 -17.22 -14.15
CA MET A 197 14.73 -16.29 -13.82
C MET A 197 14.20 -14.95 -13.29
N ALA A 198 13.23 -14.36 -13.99
CA ALA A 198 12.58 -13.12 -13.57
C ALA A 198 11.85 -13.29 -12.23
N LEU A 199 11.04 -14.35 -12.08
CA LEU A 199 10.32 -14.66 -10.86
C LEU A 199 11.23 -14.80 -9.64
N SER A 200 12.35 -15.50 -9.82
CA SER A 200 13.37 -15.66 -8.79
C SER A 200 13.97 -14.32 -8.37
N GLY A 201 14.28 -13.45 -9.34
CA GLY A 201 14.73 -12.09 -9.09
C GLY A 201 13.74 -11.30 -8.25
N TYR A 202 12.44 -11.36 -8.59
CA TYR A 202 11.38 -10.72 -7.81
C TYR A 202 11.32 -11.25 -6.39
N CYS A 203 11.33 -12.58 -6.21
CA CYS A 203 11.28 -13.19 -4.89
C CYS A 203 12.45 -12.73 -3.98
N HIS A 204 13.66 -12.64 -4.53
CA HIS A 204 14.83 -12.17 -3.79
C HIS A 204 14.75 -10.68 -3.46
N PHE A 205 14.26 -9.85 -4.38
CA PHE A 205 14.02 -8.43 -4.09
C PHE A 205 13.04 -8.26 -2.94
N VAL A 206 11.92 -9.00 -2.97
CA VAL A 206 10.92 -8.98 -1.89
C VAL A 206 11.56 -9.39 -0.56
N ALA A 207 12.32 -10.48 -0.53
CA ALA A 207 12.94 -10.97 0.71
C ALA A 207 13.99 -9.99 1.27
N ILE A 208 14.88 -9.47 0.42
CA ILE A 208 16.02 -8.63 0.83
C ILE A 208 15.55 -7.24 1.27
N TYR A 209 14.69 -6.61 0.46
CA TYR A 209 14.24 -5.22 0.63
C TYR A 209 12.87 -5.08 1.29
N ARG A 210 12.18 -6.21 1.54
CA ARG A 210 10.88 -6.26 2.24
C ARG A 210 9.84 -5.32 1.63
N THR A 211 9.89 -5.17 0.31
CA THR A 211 9.08 -4.23 -0.47
C THR A 211 8.42 -4.98 -1.61
N SER A 212 7.19 -4.58 -1.96
CA SER A 212 6.47 -5.18 -3.08
C SER A 212 7.18 -4.85 -4.40
N PRO A 213 7.37 -5.83 -5.30
CA PRO A 213 7.92 -5.62 -6.62
C PRO A 213 6.84 -5.22 -7.64
N VAL A 214 5.56 -5.18 -7.24
CA VAL A 214 4.42 -4.93 -8.13
C VAL A 214 4.50 -3.53 -8.71
N GLY A 215 4.47 -3.45 -10.04
CA GLY A 215 4.56 -2.20 -10.80
C GLY A 215 5.99 -1.78 -11.13
N LEU A 216 7.02 -2.48 -10.67
CA LEU A 216 8.39 -2.19 -11.06
C LEU A 216 8.61 -2.49 -12.54
N LYS A 217 9.28 -1.57 -13.23
CA LYS A 217 9.66 -1.71 -14.64
C LYS A 217 11.17 -1.96 -14.71
N ILE A 218 11.57 -3.12 -15.22
CA ILE A 218 12.97 -3.50 -15.36
C ILE A 218 13.30 -3.71 -16.83
N ASP A 219 14.52 -3.33 -17.23
CA ASP A 219 14.97 -3.44 -18.63
C ASP A 219 15.47 -4.84 -19.00
N ARG A 220 15.68 -5.71 -17.99
CA ARG A 220 16.11 -7.10 -18.15
C ARG A 220 14.91 -8.01 -18.44
N PHE A 221 15.15 -9.10 -19.18
CA PHE A 221 14.13 -10.06 -19.61
C PHE A 221 13.13 -9.45 -20.59
N LYS A 222 13.63 -8.75 -21.62
CA LYS A 222 12.83 -8.03 -22.63
C LYS A 222 11.92 -8.93 -23.45
N GLU A 223 12.16 -10.24 -23.39
CA GLU A 223 11.33 -11.27 -23.99
C GLU A 223 9.99 -11.41 -23.25
N LEU A 224 9.90 -10.93 -22.01
CA LEU A 224 8.68 -10.93 -21.21
C LEU A 224 7.81 -9.70 -21.52
N THR A 225 6.51 -9.93 -21.61
CA THR A 225 5.56 -8.82 -21.73
C THR A 225 5.35 -8.13 -20.38
N ASP A 226 4.87 -6.89 -20.42
CA ASP A 226 4.47 -6.16 -19.21
C ASP A 226 3.44 -6.92 -18.35
N GLU A 227 2.53 -7.65 -18.99
CA GLU A 227 1.53 -8.48 -18.31
C GLU A 227 2.16 -9.68 -17.61
N GLN A 228 3.11 -10.35 -18.27
CA GLN A 228 3.88 -11.44 -17.65
C GLN A 228 4.66 -10.91 -16.45
N HIS A 229 5.36 -9.78 -16.58
CA HIS A 229 6.06 -9.16 -15.46
C HIS A 229 5.12 -8.87 -14.29
N ALA A 230 3.94 -8.30 -14.53
CA ALA A 230 2.96 -8.02 -13.49
C ALA A 230 2.52 -9.29 -12.75
N ILE A 231 2.23 -10.38 -13.48
CA ILE A 231 1.85 -11.67 -12.87
C ILE A 231 3.00 -12.23 -12.02
N LEU A 232 4.24 -12.22 -12.54
CA LEU A 232 5.40 -12.72 -11.80
C LEU A 232 5.69 -11.90 -10.53
N GLN A 233 5.50 -10.59 -10.58
CA GLN A 233 5.64 -9.71 -9.40
C GLN A 233 4.59 -10.03 -8.33
N GLU A 234 3.33 -10.24 -8.72
CA GLU A 234 2.26 -10.61 -7.80
C GLU A 234 2.53 -11.97 -7.16
N ILE A 235 2.92 -12.98 -7.95
CA ILE A 235 3.30 -14.31 -7.41
C ILE A 235 4.43 -14.16 -6.39
N ALA A 236 5.47 -13.39 -6.71
CA ALA A 236 6.59 -13.16 -5.80
C ALA A 236 6.14 -12.48 -4.50
N TRP A 237 5.35 -11.40 -4.61
CA TRP A 237 4.82 -10.69 -3.43
C TRP A 237 4.00 -11.63 -2.56
N GLU A 238 2.97 -12.28 -3.11
CA GLU A 238 2.08 -13.15 -2.36
C GLU A 238 2.79 -14.33 -1.70
N THR A 239 3.81 -14.88 -2.37
CA THR A 239 4.52 -16.06 -1.86
C THR A 239 5.51 -15.67 -0.77
N VAL A 240 6.36 -14.67 -1.02
CA VAL A 240 7.42 -14.31 -0.09
C VAL A 240 6.88 -13.55 1.12
N SER A 241 5.91 -12.65 0.93
CA SER A 241 5.33 -11.86 2.03
C SER A 241 4.57 -12.70 3.05
N LYS A 242 4.10 -13.90 2.67
CA LYS A 242 3.35 -14.82 3.54
C LYS A 242 4.22 -15.95 4.10
N TYR A 243 5.46 -16.09 3.63
CA TYR A 243 6.32 -17.19 4.04
C TYR A 243 7.10 -16.86 5.32
N PRO A 244 6.85 -17.54 6.45
CA PRO A 244 7.48 -17.25 7.72
C PRO A 244 8.99 -17.09 7.65
N HIS A 245 9.69 -18.04 7.00
CA HIS A 245 11.14 -18.10 6.92
C HIS A 245 11.78 -17.03 6.02
N ALA A 246 11.01 -16.29 5.22
CA ALA A 246 11.51 -15.17 4.41
C ALA A 246 11.82 -13.91 5.23
N GLY A 247 11.29 -13.79 6.45
CA GLY A 247 11.61 -12.68 7.37
C GLY A 247 10.86 -11.39 7.06
N ILE A 248 9.70 -11.49 6.40
CA ILE A 248 8.76 -10.38 6.15
C ILE A 248 7.65 -10.39 7.21
N VAL A 249 7.05 -11.56 7.47
CA VAL A 249 6.11 -11.74 8.58
C VAL A 249 6.90 -11.91 9.88
N SER A 250 6.54 -11.16 10.91
CA SER A 250 7.01 -11.43 12.27
C SER A 250 6.37 -12.73 12.79
N THR A 251 7.07 -13.85 12.64
CA THR A 251 6.79 -15.01 13.50
C THR A 251 7.38 -14.73 14.87
N GLU A 252 6.54 -14.76 15.91
CA GLU A 252 6.98 -14.62 17.30
C GLU A 252 8.04 -15.67 17.63
N ASP A 253 9.29 -15.24 17.84
CA ASP A 253 10.35 -16.08 18.39
C ASP A 253 10.15 -16.22 19.91
N PRO A 254 10.00 -17.44 20.49
CA PRO A 254 9.66 -17.58 21.90
C PRO A 254 10.79 -17.27 22.91
N LYS A 255 12.05 -17.01 22.50
CA LYS A 255 13.19 -16.96 23.47
C LYS A 255 14.38 -16.05 23.11
N SER A 256 14.20 -14.92 22.42
CA SER A 256 15.29 -13.94 22.30
C SER A 256 15.08 -12.77 23.29
N PRO A 257 16.13 -12.30 24.02
CA PRO A 257 16.02 -11.11 24.86
C PRO A 257 15.70 -9.91 23.98
N THR A 258 14.58 -9.27 24.28
CA THR A 258 13.93 -8.21 23.50
C THR A 258 14.85 -7.05 23.12
N ALA A 259 15.30 -7.02 21.86
CA ALA A 259 15.43 -5.80 21.08
C ALA A 259 14.48 -5.93 19.88
N SER A 260 13.25 -5.47 20.09
CA SER A 260 12.16 -5.51 19.11
C SER A 260 12.56 -4.79 17.82
N ASN A 261 12.51 -5.50 16.68
CA ASN A 261 12.58 -4.90 15.34
C ASN A 261 11.32 -4.06 14.99
N SER A 262 10.30 -4.03 15.86
CA SER A 262 9.18 -3.10 15.72
C SER A 262 9.66 -1.68 16.04
N PRO A 263 9.21 -0.67 15.28
CA PRO A 263 9.57 0.72 15.57
C PRO A 263 9.15 1.09 16.99
N ALA A 264 9.85 2.03 17.59
CA ALA A 264 9.45 2.58 18.87
C ALA A 264 8.02 3.14 18.79
N GLY A 265 7.27 2.93 19.85
CA GLY A 265 5.98 3.58 20.04
C GLY A 265 6.08 5.09 19.98
N LEU A 266 5.03 5.73 19.45
CA LEU A 266 4.96 7.17 19.28
C LEU A 266 3.91 7.77 20.21
N ARG A 267 4.16 8.99 20.68
CA ARG A 267 3.20 9.81 21.43
C ARG A 267 2.38 10.62 20.44
N VAL A 268 1.13 10.20 20.25
CA VAL A 268 0.22 10.77 19.27
C VAL A 268 -0.82 11.64 19.96
N LEU A 269 -0.89 12.92 19.58
CA LEU A 269 -1.96 13.82 19.99
C LEU A 269 -2.90 14.04 18.81
N ASN A 270 -4.21 13.99 19.07
CA ASN A 270 -5.23 14.22 18.06
C ASN A 270 -5.96 15.54 18.35
N GLY A 271 -5.96 16.44 17.37
CA GLY A 271 -6.84 17.60 17.30
C GLY A 271 -7.82 17.44 16.15
N GLY A 272 -9.09 17.72 16.40
CA GLY A 272 -10.15 17.59 15.41
C GLY A 272 -11.52 17.54 16.05
N HIS A 273 -12.51 17.14 15.25
CA HIS A 273 -13.91 17.10 15.66
C HIS A 273 -14.46 15.68 15.55
N SER A 274 -15.79 15.55 15.58
CA SER A 274 -16.52 14.28 15.59
C SER A 274 -16.31 13.39 14.37
N TRP A 275 -15.52 13.81 13.38
CA TRP A 275 -15.18 13.01 12.21
C TRP A 275 -13.77 12.41 12.32
N SER A 276 -13.10 12.54 13.47
CA SER A 276 -11.69 12.14 13.59
C SER A 276 -11.62 10.63 13.73
N THR A 277 -10.73 10.00 12.96
CA THR A 277 -10.60 8.53 12.91
C THR A 277 -9.29 8.01 13.47
N GLU A 278 -8.42 8.87 14.00
CA GLU A 278 -7.20 8.37 14.62
C GLU A 278 -7.55 7.55 15.86
N ASN A 279 -7.30 6.25 15.74
CA ASN A 279 -7.32 5.28 16.83
C ASN A 279 -6.39 4.13 16.44
N SER A 280 -5.10 4.46 16.28
CA SER A 280 -4.06 3.54 15.84
C SER A 280 -3.53 2.63 16.95
N ALA A 281 -3.78 2.96 18.22
CA ALA A 281 -3.25 2.20 19.36
C ALA A 281 -3.56 0.69 19.33
N PRO A 282 -4.79 0.23 19.01
CA PRO A 282 -5.07 -1.21 18.90
C PRO A 282 -4.28 -1.90 17.78
N LEU A 283 -4.02 -1.20 16.67
CA LEU A 283 -3.20 -1.71 15.57
C LEU A 283 -1.72 -1.74 15.93
N CYS A 284 -1.25 -0.75 16.70
CA CYS A 284 0.11 -0.75 17.24
C CYS A 284 0.34 -1.95 18.16
N GLN A 285 -0.62 -2.25 19.03
CA GLN A 285 -0.59 -3.45 19.86
C GLN A 285 -0.53 -4.72 19.01
N ALA A 286 -1.40 -4.84 17.99
CA ALA A 286 -1.41 -5.99 17.09
C ALA A 286 -0.12 -6.15 16.28
N ALA A 287 0.56 -5.04 15.97
CA ALA A 287 1.85 -5.01 15.28
C ALA A 287 3.05 -5.19 16.22
N GLY A 288 2.84 -5.43 17.52
CA GLY A 288 3.91 -5.56 18.51
C GLY A 288 4.70 -4.27 18.76
N ILE A 289 4.12 -3.10 18.48
CA ILE A 289 4.75 -1.80 18.71
C ILE A 289 4.58 -1.42 20.18
N VAL A 290 5.69 -1.44 20.91
CA VAL A 290 5.74 -1.15 22.35
C VAL A 290 5.91 0.36 22.58
N GLY A 291 5.16 0.90 23.55
CA GLY A 291 5.29 2.29 24.00
C GLY A 291 4.44 3.30 23.23
N HIS A 292 3.59 2.87 22.28
CA HIS A 292 2.68 3.77 21.59
C HIS A 292 1.70 4.36 22.60
N LYS A 293 1.54 5.69 22.59
CA LYS A 293 0.70 6.41 23.55
C LYS A 293 -0.16 7.43 22.82
N ARG A 294 -1.47 7.23 22.89
CA ARG A 294 -2.43 8.30 22.58
C ARG A 294 -2.47 9.28 23.76
N ILE A 295 -2.17 10.54 23.51
CA ILE A 295 -2.26 11.60 24.51
C ILE A 295 -3.73 11.96 24.69
N THR A 296 -4.24 11.84 25.92
CA THR A 296 -5.63 12.09 26.30
C THR A 296 -5.71 13.09 27.45
N GLY A 297 -6.90 13.66 27.70
CA GLY A 297 -7.12 14.59 28.81
C GLY A 297 -6.72 16.05 28.55
N ILE A 298 -6.40 16.36 27.29
CA ILE A 298 -6.06 17.71 26.82
C ILE A 298 -6.97 18.03 25.64
N ASN A 299 -7.37 19.30 25.49
CA ASN A 299 -8.12 19.74 24.32
C ASN A 299 -7.16 19.95 23.15
N GLY A 300 -6.99 18.92 22.32
CA GLY A 300 -6.17 18.99 21.11
C GLY A 300 -6.61 20.08 20.11
N ASN A 301 -7.79 20.67 20.24
CA ASN A 301 -8.24 21.75 19.36
C ASN A 301 -7.81 23.15 19.81
N ARG A 302 -7.14 23.30 20.97
CA ARG A 302 -6.75 24.60 21.52
C ARG A 302 -5.24 24.71 21.55
N ILE A 303 -4.69 25.69 20.83
CA ILE A 303 -3.23 25.79 20.67
C ILE A 303 -2.55 26.09 22.00
N GLU A 304 -3.23 26.77 22.91
CA GLU A 304 -2.74 27.07 24.27
C GLU A 304 -2.59 25.81 25.11
N ASP A 305 -3.44 24.80 24.88
CA ASP A 305 -3.39 23.53 25.59
C ASP A 305 -2.34 22.59 24.96
N VAL A 306 -2.05 22.75 23.66
CA VAL A 306 -1.06 21.95 22.91
C VAL A 306 0.38 22.49 23.06
N THR A 307 0.55 23.81 23.13
CA THR A 307 1.86 24.48 23.15
C THR A 307 2.79 23.97 24.27
N PRO A 308 2.35 23.83 25.53
CA PRO A 308 3.21 23.33 26.61
C PRO A 308 3.74 21.91 26.36
N LEU A 309 3.00 21.08 25.63
CA LEU A 309 3.47 19.74 25.25
C LEU A 309 4.47 19.79 24.10
N LEU A 310 4.29 20.69 23.14
CA LEU A 310 5.26 20.91 22.07
C LEU A 310 6.60 21.39 22.64
N GLU A 311 6.59 22.38 23.54
CA GLU A 311 7.80 22.94 24.18
C GLU A 311 8.58 21.90 25.01
N LYS A 312 7.89 20.90 25.56
CA LYS A 312 8.51 19.77 26.26
C LYS A 312 8.96 18.65 25.32
N GLY A 313 8.67 18.75 24.03
CA GLY A 313 8.91 17.69 23.05
C GLY A 313 8.11 16.42 23.38
N GLU A 314 6.91 16.57 23.96
CA GLU A 314 6.07 15.45 24.43
C GLU A 314 5.18 14.83 23.35
N ILE A 315 5.14 15.45 22.17
CA ILE A 315 4.35 14.98 21.02
C ILE A 315 5.32 14.54 19.91
N ASP A 316 5.12 13.34 19.37
CA ASP A 316 5.86 12.84 18.21
C ASP A 316 5.06 13.02 16.91
N VAL A 317 3.75 12.77 16.98
CA VAL A 317 2.84 12.99 15.86
C VAL A 317 1.63 13.73 16.33
N TYR A 318 1.34 14.85 15.67
CA TYR A 318 0.08 15.54 15.83
C TYR A 318 -0.84 15.18 14.65
N VAL A 319 -1.96 14.53 14.93
CA VAL A 319 -2.97 14.25 13.92
C VAL A 319 -4.00 15.36 13.97
N TRP A 320 -4.18 16.03 12.84
CA TRP A 320 -5.18 17.07 12.68
C TRP A 320 -6.26 16.59 11.71
N GLN A 321 -7.52 16.83 12.05
CA GLN A 321 -8.59 16.70 11.07
C GLN A 321 -9.15 18.08 10.72
N HIS A 322 -9.25 18.36 9.43
CA HIS A 322 -9.70 19.66 8.95
C HIS A 322 -10.97 19.56 8.11
N ASN A 323 -12.10 20.09 8.60
CA ASN A 323 -13.23 20.53 7.76
C ASN A 323 -13.47 22.05 7.82
N SER A 324 -12.71 22.79 8.64
CA SER A 324 -13.00 24.17 8.99
C SER A 324 -11.78 25.06 8.82
N VAL A 325 -11.78 25.88 7.78
CA VAL A 325 -10.92 27.06 7.61
C VAL A 325 -11.31 28.19 8.57
N GLY A 326 -11.60 27.83 9.82
CA GLY A 326 -11.96 28.80 10.85
C GLY A 326 -10.85 29.84 11.04
N PRO A 327 -11.17 31.04 11.57
CA PRO A 327 -10.22 32.14 11.71
C PRO A 327 -8.96 31.82 12.54
N GLU A 328 -8.96 30.71 13.28
CA GLU A 328 -7.81 30.25 14.07
C GLU A 328 -6.84 29.33 13.31
N PHE A 329 -7.28 28.75 12.19
CA PHE A 329 -6.45 27.86 11.36
C PHE A 329 -5.13 28.48 10.87
N PRO A 330 -5.11 29.77 10.43
CA PRO A 330 -3.86 30.43 10.06
C PRO A 330 -2.86 30.60 11.21
N ARG A 331 -3.27 30.42 12.47
CA ARG A 331 -2.36 30.44 13.62
C ARG A 331 -1.94 29.04 14.04
N PHE A 332 -2.87 28.09 14.03
CA PHE A 332 -2.68 26.77 14.62
C PHE A 332 -1.56 25.98 13.92
N LEU A 333 -1.68 25.76 12.60
CA LEU A 333 -0.71 24.93 11.87
C LEU A 333 0.69 25.56 11.84
N PRO A 334 0.85 26.88 11.58
CA PRO A 334 2.16 27.53 11.69
C PRO A 334 2.80 27.37 13.08
N THR A 335 2.05 27.44 14.18
CA THR A 335 2.59 27.20 15.52
C THR A 335 3.09 25.77 15.70
N LEU A 336 2.33 24.76 15.24
CA LEU A 336 2.78 23.36 15.28
C LEU A 336 4.09 23.16 14.50
N VAL A 337 4.17 23.76 13.32
CA VAL A 337 5.30 23.64 12.38
C VAL A 337 6.53 24.40 12.87
N ASP A 338 6.35 25.53 13.56
CA ASP A 338 7.43 26.32 14.14
C ASP A 338 7.96 25.70 15.45
N LEU A 339 7.07 25.33 16.38
CA LEU A 339 7.48 24.87 17.72
C LEU A 339 7.80 23.38 17.77
N GLY A 340 7.00 22.53 17.13
CA GLY A 340 7.15 21.07 17.23
C GLY A 340 8.56 20.60 16.90
N PRO A 341 9.12 20.97 15.74
CA PRO A 341 10.46 20.55 15.37
C PRO A 341 11.61 21.20 16.14
N LYS A 342 11.38 22.31 16.86
CA LYS A 342 12.39 22.93 17.75
C LYS A 342 12.68 22.06 18.97
N HIS A 343 11.65 21.37 19.47
CA HIS A 343 11.72 20.59 20.70
C HIS A 343 11.66 19.07 20.48
N ASN A 344 11.21 18.64 19.30
CA ASN A 344 11.30 17.26 18.84
C ASN A 344 11.65 17.22 17.34
N PRO A 345 12.90 16.92 16.95
CA PRO A 345 13.32 16.96 15.55
C PRO A 345 12.57 15.95 14.65
N ASN A 346 11.95 14.92 15.24
CA ASN A 346 11.14 13.91 14.55
C ASN A 346 9.64 14.22 14.54
N PHE A 347 9.23 15.39 15.06
CA PHE A 347 7.83 15.81 15.09
C PHE A 347 7.22 15.87 13.68
N ARG A 348 6.00 15.33 13.55
CA ARG A 348 5.23 15.35 12.30
C ARG A 348 3.80 15.78 12.55
N VAL A 349 3.22 16.45 11.57
CA VAL A 349 1.78 16.72 11.50
C VAL A 349 1.17 15.85 10.42
N LEU A 350 0.16 15.05 10.75
CA LEU A 350 -0.65 14.33 9.78
C LEU A 350 -2.01 15.01 9.67
N MET A 351 -2.32 15.60 8.53
CA MET A 351 -3.63 16.20 8.27
C MET A 351 -4.53 15.20 7.55
N GLN A 352 -5.59 14.75 8.23
CA GLN A 352 -6.64 13.91 7.66
C GLN A 352 -7.51 14.75 6.72
N MET A 353 -7.47 14.42 5.43
CA MET A 353 -8.33 15.00 4.41
C MET A 353 -9.72 14.34 4.51
N PRO A 354 -10.77 15.07 4.91
CA PRO A 354 -12.10 14.49 5.05
C PRO A 354 -12.78 14.30 3.70
N TRP A 355 -13.93 13.64 3.73
CA TRP A 355 -14.94 13.67 2.68
C TRP A 355 -15.75 14.97 2.75
N LEU A 356 -16.51 15.26 1.69
CA LEU A 356 -17.28 16.50 1.59
C LEU A 356 -18.52 16.46 2.47
N VAL A 357 -18.75 17.54 3.22
CA VAL A 357 -20.03 17.80 3.90
C VAL A 357 -21.15 17.76 2.84
N HIS A 358 -22.23 17.02 3.13
CA HIS A 358 -23.39 16.86 2.21
C HIS A 358 -23.01 16.44 0.78
N ASP A 359 -21.91 15.71 0.60
CA ASP A 359 -21.37 15.35 -0.71
C ASP A 359 -21.10 16.55 -1.63
N GLY A 360 -20.86 17.74 -1.04
CA GLY A 360 -20.69 18.99 -1.78
C GLY A 360 -21.96 19.45 -2.49
N ARG A 361 -23.15 19.00 -2.03
CA ARG A 361 -24.46 19.41 -2.53
C ARG A 361 -25.14 20.36 -1.54
N GLN A 362 -25.98 21.24 -2.07
CA GLN A 362 -26.84 22.11 -1.28
C GLN A 362 -28.16 21.40 -0.97
N GLY A 363 -28.70 21.59 0.23
CA GLY A 363 -30.05 21.17 0.57
C GLY A 363 -30.26 19.68 0.88
N VAL A 364 -29.20 18.92 1.17
CA VAL A 364 -29.32 17.56 1.72
C VAL A 364 -30.02 17.63 3.08
N LYS A 365 -31.19 16.99 3.20
CA LYS A 365 -32.04 17.01 4.40
C LYS A 365 -32.15 15.66 5.08
N LEU A 366 -31.92 14.58 4.33
CA LEU A 366 -32.08 13.21 4.80
C LEU A 366 -30.81 12.38 4.52
N PRO A 367 -30.41 11.48 5.45
CA PRO A 367 -29.28 10.59 5.24
C PRO A 367 -29.42 9.72 3.98
N GLU A 368 -30.63 9.30 3.61
CA GLU A 368 -30.87 8.44 2.45
C GLU A 368 -30.48 9.12 1.13
N GLU A 369 -30.40 10.46 1.09
CA GLU A 369 -29.96 11.20 -0.09
C GLU A 369 -28.49 10.95 -0.44
N TYR A 370 -27.68 10.37 0.46
CA TYR A 370 -26.31 9.95 0.16
C TYR A 370 -26.23 8.74 -0.79
N GLU A 371 -27.30 7.95 -0.90
CA GLU A 371 -27.40 6.82 -1.84
C GLU A 371 -27.51 7.27 -3.30
N THR A 372 -28.00 8.48 -3.53
CA THR A 372 -28.26 9.02 -4.88
C THR A 372 -27.16 9.95 -5.38
N THR A 373 -26.04 10.03 -4.66
CA THR A 373 -24.92 10.88 -5.05
C THR A 373 -24.29 10.41 -6.35
N ASP A 374 -24.14 11.34 -7.30
CA ASP A 374 -23.28 11.14 -8.46
C ASP A 374 -21.81 11.07 -8.01
N LEU A 375 -21.26 9.85 -7.99
CA LEU A 375 -19.89 9.61 -7.54
C LEU A 375 -18.83 10.23 -8.47
N ALA A 376 -19.14 10.48 -9.74
CA ALA A 376 -18.23 11.13 -10.68
C ALA A 376 -18.14 12.64 -10.38
N GLU A 377 -19.29 13.30 -10.18
CA GLU A 377 -19.33 14.71 -9.76
C GLU A 377 -18.66 14.88 -8.39
N TYR A 378 -18.97 13.99 -7.44
CA TYR A 378 -18.35 13.98 -6.12
C TYR A 378 -16.82 13.81 -6.21
N GLN A 379 -16.32 12.92 -7.06
CA GLN A 379 -14.89 12.74 -7.30
C GLN A 379 -14.22 14.01 -7.81
N THR A 380 -14.85 14.71 -8.77
CA THR A 380 -14.33 16.00 -9.28
C THR A 380 -14.23 17.05 -8.17
N LYS A 381 -15.24 17.14 -7.30
CA LYS A 381 -15.21 18.08 -6.16
C LYS A 381 -14.15 17.71 -5.12
N MET A 382 -13.99 16.42 -4.82
CA MET A 382 -12.95 15.91 -3.92
C MET A 382 -11.55 16.21 -4.46
N GLU A 383 -11.31 16.00 -5.75
CA GLU A 383 -10.03 16.30 -6.40
C GLU A 383 -9.67 17.79 -6.24
N LYS A 384 -10.63 18.68 -6.50
CA LYS A 384 -10.42 20.12 -6.31
C LYS A 384 -10.05 20.45 -4.86
N TYR A 385 -10.80 19.91 -3.90
CA TYR A 385 -10.54 20.14 -2.48
C TYR A 385 -9.18 19.60 -2.04
N ARG A 386 -8.80 18.42 -2.54
CA ARG A 386 -7.47 17.83 -2.31
C ARG A 386 -6.35 18.72 -2.84
N GLN A 387 -6.47 19.24 -4.06
CA GLN A 387 -5.47 20.15 -4.65
C GLN A 387 -5.29 21.44 -3.82
N GLU A 388 -6.37 21.98 -3.26
CA GLU A 388 -6.29 23.14 -2.35
C GLU A 388 -5.52 22.80 -1.06
N GLN A 389 -5.73 21.62 -0.49
CA GLN A 389 -5.00 21.15 0.70
C GLN A 389 -3.53 20.83 0.41
N GLU A 390 -3.24 20.22 -0.74
CA GLU A 390 -1.88 19.98 -1.24
C GLU A 390 -1.11 21.27 -1.38
N ALA A 391 -1.67 22.27 -2.08
CA ALA A 391 -1.04 23.57 -2.27
C ALA A 391 -0.75 24.28 -0.92
N TYR A 392 -1.70 24.20 0.02
CA TYR A 392 -1.51 24.79 1.34
C TYR A 392 -0.40 24.09 2.15
N VAL A 393 -0.35 22.76 2.12
CA VAL A 393 0.71 21.99 2.79
C VAL A 393 2.08 22.23 2.17
N ASP A 394 2.14 22.38 0.85
CA ASP A 394 3.37 22.77 0.15
C ASP A 394 3.85 24.15 0.60
N GLU A 395 2.96 25.15 0.68
CA GLU A 395 3.31 26.48 1.17
C GLU A 395 3.87 26.44 2.60
N VAL A 396 3.20 25.69 3.49
CA VAL A 396 3.60 25.57 4.90
C VAL A 396 4.95 24.86 5.04
N ASN A 397 5.15 23.75 4.34
CA ASN A 397 6.40 23.00 4.37
C ASN A 397 7.56 23.78 3.72
N ALA A 398 7.30 24.52 2.64
CA ALA A 398 8.29 25.38 2.00
C ALA A 398 8.76 26.49 2.96
N LYS A 399 7.83 27.15 3.67
CA LYS A 399 8.16 28.14 4.71
C LYS A 399 8.98 27.54 5.86
N ALA A 400 8.73 26.29 6.22
CA ALA A 400 9.48 25.60 7.26
C ALA A 400 10.87 25.10 6.81
N GLY A 401 11.16 25.13 5.50
CA GLY A 401 12.41 24.62 4.93
C GLY A 401 12.57 23.09 5.03
N LYS A 402 11.55 22.38 5.51
CA LYS A 402 11.51 20.92 5.59
C LYS A 402 10.07 20.42 5.64
N ARG A 403 9.88 19.16 5.24
CA ARG A 403 8.58 18.51 5.25
C ARG A 403 8.21 18.04 6.65
N ILE A 404 7.24 18.71 7.26
CA ILE A 404 6.71 18.41 8.61
C ILE A 404 5.25 18.00 8.53
N VAL A 405 4.50 18.59 7.59
CA VAL A 405 3.07 18.34 7.39
C VAL A 405 2.88 17.34 6.25
N PHE A 406 2.05 16.34 6.49
CA PHE A 406 1.69 15.29 5.55
C PHE A 406 0.17 15.20 5.44
N LEU A 407 -0.33 14.67 4.33
CA LEU A 407 -1.77 14.52 4.07
C LEU A 407 -2.16 13.05 4.11
N LEU A 408 -3.28 12.75 4.77
CA LEU A 408 -3.89 11.42 4.79
C LEU A 408 -5.18 11.44 3.95
N PRO A 409 -5.24 10.72 2.81
CA PRO A 409 -6.33 10.84 1.83
C PRO A 409 -7.57 10.02 2.21
N LEU A 410 -8.09 10.19 3.43
CA LEU A 410 -9.21 9.40 3.92
C LEU A 410 -10.50 9.65 3.12
N GLY A 411 -10.77 10.89 2.72
CA GLY A 411 -11.91 11.21 1.87
C GLY A 411 -11.92 10.46 0.53
N ASP A 412 -10.75 10.36 -0.14
CA ASP A 412 -10.60 9.54 -1.35
C ASP A 412 -10.76 8.04 -1.04
N GLY A 413 -10.22 7.56 0.09
CA GLY A 413 -10.43 6.18 0.53
C GLY A 413 -11.90 5.83 0.74
N MET A 414 -12.66 6.73 1.38
CA MET A 414 -14.10 6.55 1.57
C MET A 414 -14.87 6.56 0.25
N LEU A 415 -14.46 7.37 -0.73
CA LEU A 415 -15.03 7.36 -2.07
C LEU A 415 -14.84 6.01 -2.76
N GLU A 416 -13.65 5.40 -2.66
CA GLU A 416 -13.40 4.08 -3.25
C GLU A 416 -14.27 2.98 -2.62
N VAL A 417 -14.47 3.01 -1.30
CA VAL A 417 -15.42 2.08 -0.65
C VAL A 417 -16.85 2.31 -1.18
N ARG A 418 -17.29 3.56 -1.35
CA ARG A 418 -18.61 3.85 -1.92
C ARG A 418 -18.78 3.31 -3.33
N LYS A 419 -17.76 3.46 -4.19
CA LYS A 419 -17.76 2.88 -5.54
C LYS A 419 -17.90 1.35 -5.49
N MET A 420 -17.21 0.69 -4.57
CA MET A 420 -17.31 -0.76 -4.39
C MET A 420 -18.72 -1.17 -3.95
N ILE A 421 -19.33 -0.44 -3.00
CA ILE A 421 -20.71 -0.71 -2.54
C ILE A 421 -21.72 -0.54 -3.68
N VAL A 422 -21.68 0.59 -4.40
CA VAL A 422 -22.59 0.86 -5.53
C VAL A 422 -22.43 -0.19 -6.64
N ALA A 423 -21.21 -0.68 -6.86
CA ALA A 423 -20.95 -1.75 -7.81
C ALA A 423 -21.32 -3.16 -7.31
N GLY A 424 -21.84 -3.31 -6.09
CA GLY A 424 -22.16 -4.61 -5.48
C GLY A 424 -20.92 -5.46 -5.15
N LYS A 425 -19.74 -4.83 -5.05
CA LYS A 425 -18.44 -5.50 -4.86
C LYS A 425 -17.97 -5.51 -3.40
N PHE A 426 -18.65 -4.81 -2.50
CA PHE A 426 -18.29 -4.81 -1.09
C PHE A 426 -19.08 -5.90 -0.32
N PRO A 427 -18.44 -6.91 0.29
CA PRO A 427 -19.13 -8.06 0.86
C PRO A 427 -20.14 -7.68 1.95
N GLY A 428 -21.38 -8.13 1.80
CA GLY A 428 -22.44 -7.97 2.79
C GLY A 428 -22.98 -6.54 2.98
N ILE A 429 -22.56 -5.58 2.15
CA ILE A 429 -22.94 -4.17 2.29
C ILE A 429 -23.54 -3.66 0.98
N THR A 430 -24.79 -3.21 1.04
CA THR A 430 -25.57 -2.82 -0.16
C THR A 430 -25.94 -1.34 -0.20
N LYS A 431 -25.67 -0.59 0.86
CA LYS A 431 -25.98 0.84 0.98
C LYS A 431 -24.75 1.60 1.46
N VAL A 432 -24.48 2.78 0.90
CA VAL A 432 -23.35 3.61 1.35
C VAL A 432 -23.61 4.25 2.71
N ASN A 433 -24.88 4.41 3.03
CA ASN A 433 -25.39 4.96 4.25
C ASN A 433 -26.39 3.98 4.83
N TYR A 434 -26.07 3.42 6.00
CA TYR A 434 -26.87 2.35 6.55
C TYR A 434 -27.28 2.64 7.98
N ARG A 435 -28.58 2.57 8.21
CA ARG A 435 -29.17 2.57 9.54
C ARG A 435 -30.42 1.69 9.54
N GLU A 436 -30.33 0.48 10.10
CA GLU A 436 -31.54 -0.28 10.44
C GLU A 436 -32.20 0.23 11.72
N LYS A 437 -31.40 0.61 12.71
CA LYS A 437 -31.85 1.18 14.00
C LYS A 437 -31.02 2.41 14.34
N LEU A 438 -31.60 3.39 15.06
CA LEU A 438 -30.84 4.55 15.55
C LEU A 438 -29.59 4.09 16.32
N GLY A 439 -28.41 4.49 15.84
CA GLY A 439 -27.11 4.11 16.40
C GLY A 439 -26.38 2.99 15.65
N ASP A 440 -27.02 2.35 14.67
CA ASP A 440 -26.36 1.41 13.76
C ASP A 440 -25.32 2.13 12.89
N ARG A 441 -24.23 1.43 12.60
CA ARG A 441 -23.03 1.95 11.94
C ARG A 441 -22.50 0.97 10.90
N GLY A 442 -23.28 -0.02 10.44
CA GLY A 442 -22.76 -1.11 9.61
C GLY A 442 -22.03 -0.73 8.30
N SER A 443 -22.24 0.47 7.75
CA SER A 443 -21.68 0.88 6.45
C SER A 443 -20.51 1.88 6.55
N ILE A 444 -20.19 2.54 5.44
CA ILE A 444 -19.15 3.57 5.30
C ILE A 444 -19.60 4.90 5.93
N LEU A 445 -20.91 5.20 5.91
CA LEU A 445 -21.55 6.31 6.64
C LEU A 445 -22.54 5.79 7.71
N GLN A 446 -22.78 6.60 8.75
CA GLN A 446 -23.50 6.24 9.98
C GLN A 446 -25.03 6.44 9.94
N GLY A 447 -25.59 7.01 8.88
CA GLY A 447 -27.04 7.22 8.78
C GLY A 447 -27.52 8.50 9.46
N ASP A 448 -26.68 9.53 9.49
CA ASP A 448 -27.01 10.89 9.88
C ASP A 448 -26.84 11.89 8.71
N ILE A 449 -27.45 13.07 8.88
CA ILE A 449 -27.48 14.14 7.87
C ILE A 449 -26.12 14.83 7.73
N MET A 450 -25.35 14.86 8.81
CA MET A 450 -23.92 15.14 8.75
C MET A 450 -23.27 13.81 8.45
N PRO A 451 -22.39 13.67 7.45
CA PRO A 451 -21.92 12.36 7.04
C PRO A 451 -20.88 11.83 8.04
N HIS A 452 -21.30 11.44 9.25
CA HIS A 452 -20.41 10.75 10.17
C HIS A 452 -20.13 9.36 9.65
N GLN A 453 -18.97 8.83 10.02
CA GLN A 453 -18.50 7.56 9.49
C GLN A 453 -19.21 6.41 10.19
N GLY A 454 -19.64 5.44 9.39
CA GLY A 454 -19.98 4.13 9.91
C GLY A 454 -18.72 3.35 10.29
N HIS A 455 -18.91 2.10 10.70
CA HIS A 455 -17.87 1.16 11.09
C HIS A 455 -16.83 0.97 9.98
N LEU A 456 -17.24 0.84 8.72
CA LEU A 456 -16.27 0.71 7.62
C LEU A 456 -15.40 1.96 7.50
N GLY A 457 -15.98 3.15 7.63
CA GLY A 457 -15.26 4.42 7.53
C GLY A 457 -14.33 4.67 8.71
N HIS A 458 -14.79 4.36 9.92
CA HIS A 458 -13.93 4.38 11.09
C HIS A 458 -12.75 3.40 10.94
N ARG A 459 -12.99 2.17 10.48
CA ARG A 459 -11.91 1.19 10.35
C ARG A 459 -10.92 1.52 9.25
N LEU A 460 -11.41 1.98 8.09
CA LEU A 460 -10.56 2.51 7.04
C LEU A 460 -9.67 3.63 7.56
N GLY A 461 -10.26 4.58 8.28
CA GLY A 461 -9.55 5.67 8.94
C GLY A 461 -8.45 5.17 9.88
N ASN A 462 -8.75 4.23 10.77
CA ASN A 462 -7.75 3.66 11.68
C ASN A 462 -6.57 3.01 10.92
N TYR A 463 -6.86 2.20 9.90
CA TYR A 463 -5.84 1.53 9.09
C TYR A 463 -4.96 2.54 8.34
N MET A 464 -5.56 3.58 7.76
CA MET A 464 -4.83 4.64 7.07
C MET A 464 -3.94 5.44 8.02
N HIS A 465 -4.43 5.78 9.22
CA HIS A 465 -3.61 6.44 10.25
C HIS A 465 -2.44 5.58 10.68
N PHE A 466 -2.67 4.30 10.99
CA PHE A 466 -1.59 3.38 11.32
C PHE A 466 -0.53 3.35 10.19
N ALA A 467 -0.99 3.20 8.95
CA ALA A 467 -0.12 3.15 7.79
C ALA A 467 0.71 4.43 7.64
N ALA A 468 0.13 5.62 7.82
CA ALA A 468 0.86 6.88 7.69
C ALA A 468 1.79 7.17 8.87
N ILE A 469 1.34 6.88 10.10
CA ILE A 469 2.12 7.12 11.33
C ILE A 469 3.38 6.26 11.32
N TYR A 470 3.22 4.96 11.05
CA TYR A 470 4.28 3.97 11.14
C TYR A 470 4.94 3.61 9.82
N ARG A 471 4.37 4.03 8.69
CA ARG A 471 4.84 3.67 7.34
C ARG A 471 4.86 2.16 7.12
N MET A 472 3.85 1.48 7.67
CA MET A 472 3.73 0.02 7.66
C MET A 472 2.38 -0.38 7.07
N SER A 473 2.33 -1.50 6.35
CA SER A 473 1.04 -2.04 5.88
C SER A 473 0.21 -2.52 7.09
N PRO A 474 -1.10 -2.18 7.14
CA PRO A 474 -2.03 -2.74 8.13
C PRO A 474 -2.55 -4.13 7.72
N GLU A 475 -2.19 -4.66 6.55
CA GLU A 475 -2.66 -5.97 6.07
C GLU A 475 -2.30 -7.10 7.04
N GLY A 476 -3.29 -7.92 7.38
CA GLY A 476 -3.13 -9.05 8.30
C GLY A 476 -3.15 -8.66 9.78
N LEU A 477 -3.15 -7.37 10.13
CA LEU A 477 -3.28 -6.94 11.53
C LEU A 477 -4.69 -7.20 12.04
N LYS A 478 -4.78 -7.91 13.16
CA LYS A 478 -6.06 -8.10 13.86
C LYS A 478 -6.40 -6.83 14.65
N PHE A 479 -7.67 -6.44 14.66
CA PHE A 479 -8.12 -5.35 15.55
C PHE A 479 -8.55 -5.96 16.89
N PRO A 480 -7.83 -5.75 18.00
CA PRO A 480 -8.16 -6.41 19.27
C PRO A 480 -9.44 -5.82 19.90
N GLY A 481 -10.32 -6.69 20.41
CA GLY A 481 -11.58 -6.34 21.08
C GLY A 481 -12.39 -7.60 21.45
N LYS A 482 -13.24 -7.52 22.49
CA LYS A 482 -13.94 -8.69 23.07
C LYS A 482 -15.04 -9.31 22.18
N ASP A 483 -15.56 -8.56 21.19
CA ASP A 483 -16.68 -8.99 20.34
C ASP A 483 -16.42 -8.84 18.82
N GLY A 484 -15.15 -8.66 18.43
CA GLY A 484 -14.82 -8.18 17.09
C GLY A 484 -15.28 -6.73 16.87
N ASP A 485 -14.84 -6.10 15.79
CA ASP A 485 -15.24 -4.73 15.45
C ASP A 485 -16.52 -4.67 14.59
N GLY A 486 -17.26 -5.77 14.53
CA GLY A 486 -18.45 -5.93 13.69
C GLY A 486 -18.16 -6.13 12.20
N LEU A 487 -16.88 -6.19 11.80
CA LEU A 487 -16.49 -6.47 10.42
C LEU A 487 -16.18 -7.96 10.21
N THR A 488 -16.41 -8.44 8.99
CA THR A 488 -15.92 -9.77 8.57
C THR A 488 -14.43 -9.71 8.23
N ASP A 489 -13.77 -10.87 8.15
CA ASP A 489 -12.37 -10.95 7.72
C ASP A 489 -12.19 -10.41 6.28
N ASP A 490 -13.12 -10.71 5.38
CA ASP A 490 -13.08 -10.21 3.99
C ASP A 490 -13.18 -8.69 3.92
N GLN A 491 -14.09 -8.10 4.71
CA GLN A 491 -14.23 -6.65 4.82
C GLN A 491 -12.95 -6.02 5.37
N ARG A 492 -12.34 -6.61 6.41
CA ARG A 492 -11.07 -6.14 6.96
C ARG A 492 -9.96 -6.21 5.92
N ALA A 493 -9.81 -7.33 5.21
CA ALA A 493 -8.77 -7.50 4.20
C ALA A 493 -8.87 -6.44 3.09
N ILE A 494 -10.10 -6.17 2.61
CA ILE A 494 -10.35 -5.11 1.62
C ILE A 494 -9.95 -3.74 2.16
N LEU A 495 -10.39 -3.39 3.37
CA LEU A 495 -10.10 -2.07 3.97
C LEU A 495 -8.60 -1.88 4.27
N GLN A 496 -7.91 -2.93 4.72
CA GLN A 496 -6.47 -2.89 5.00
C GLN A 496 -5.67 -2.68 3.72
N LYS A 497 -5.96 -3.48 2.68
CA LYS A 497 -5.31 -3.35 1.38
C LYS A 497 -5.56 -1.98 0.78
N LEU A 498 -6.82 -1.51 0.80
CA LEU A 498 -7.19 -0.18 0.31
C LEU A 498 -6.44 0.91 1.09
N ALA A 499 -6.39 0.82 2.42
CA ALA A 499 -5.65 1.77 3.24
C ALA A 499 -4.17 1.81 2.87
N TRP A 500 -3.52 0.66 2.70
CA TRP A 500 -2.12 0.60 2.29
C TRP A 500 -1.93 1.18 0.89
N ASP A 501 -2.74 0.78 -0.09
CA ASP A 501 -2.66 1.26 -1.46
C ASP A 501 -2.79 2.79 -1.52
N MET A 502 -3.78 3.35 -0.81
CA MET A 502 -4.03 4.80 -0.78
C MET A 502 -2.88 5.56 -0.12
N VAL A 503 -2.38 5.11 1.04
CA VAL A 503 -1.34 5.84 1.77
C VAL A 503 0.03 5.66 1.14
N SER A 504 0.39 4.44 0.71
CA SER A 504 1.72 4.13 0.16
C SER A 504 1.97 4.80 -1.19
N LYS A 505 0.92 4.99 -2.01
CA LYS A 505 1.02 5.59 -3.35
C LYS A 505 0.81 7.09 -3.36
N TYR A 506 0.25 7.68 -2.29
CA TYR A 506 -0.03 9.11 -2.25
C TYR A 506 1.21 9.92 -1.86
N PRO A 507 1.75 10.79 -2.73
CA PRO A 507 3.01 11.48 -2.50
C PRO A 507 3.03 12.32 -1.22
N TYR A 508 1.89 12.89 -0.84
CA TYR A 508 1.75 13.74 0.35
C TYR A 508 1.64 12.98 1.68
N ALA A 509 1.45 11.66 1.66
CA ALA A 509 1.37 10.84 2.88
C ALA A 509 2.74 10.52 3.51
N GLY A 510 3.84 10.75 2.78
CA GLY A 510 5.20 10.62 3.31
C GLY A 510 5.77 9.19 3.30
N ILE A 511 5.16 8.29 2.51
CA ILE A 511 5.69 6.95 2.20
C ILE A 511 6.31 6.95 0.80
N ALA A 512 5.53 7.30 -0.22
CA ALA A 512 6.03 7.46 -1.59
C ALA A 512 7.11 8.55 -1.68
N LYS A 513 8.03 8.37 -2.64
CA LYS A 513 8.99 9.41 -3.02
C LYS A 513 8.22 10.64 -3.49
N PHE A 514 8.44 11.76 -2.82
CA PHE A 514 7.84 13.04 -3.17
C PHE A 514 8.78 13.80 -4.10
N GLU A 515 8.36 14.01 -5.34
CA GLU A 515 9.03 14.95 -6.23
C GLU A 515 8.45 16.33 -5.98
N ALA A 516 9.22 17.18 -5.28
CA ALA A 516 8.79 18.56 -5.06
C ALA A 516 8.55 19.25 -6.41
N LEU A 517 7.41 19.93 -6.54
CA LEU A 517 7.17 20.83 -7.67
C LEU A 517 8.31 21.85 -7.70
N ARG A 518 9.12 21.82 -8.77
CA ARG A 518 10.12 22.86 -8.99
C ARG A 518 9.39 24.20 -9.05
N PRO A 519 9.88 25.25 -8.36
CA PRO A 519 9.28 26.57 -8.48
C PRO A 519 9.19 26.93 -9.96
N SER A 520 7.97 27.11 -10.48
CA SER A 520 7.80 27.64 -11.83
C SER A 520 8.45 29.00 -11.86
N LYS A 521 9.45 29.19 -12.75
CA LYS A 521 9.97 30.52 -13.03
C LYS A 521 8.77 31.39 -13.43
N GLN A 522 8.56 32.50 -12.72
CA GLN A 522 7.51 33.47 -13.06
C GLN A 522 7.67 33.86 -14.54
N GLY A 523 6.69 33.49 -15.38
CA GLY A 523 6.66 33.90 -16.79
C GLY A 523 6.15 32.86 -17.80
N GLU A 524 6.05 31.57 -17.45
CA GLU A 524 5.54 30.57 -18.40
C GLU A 524 4.05 30.28 -18.18
N ASN A 525 3.24 30.55 -19.21
CA ASN A 525 1.82 30.25 -19.24
C ASN A 525 1.58 28.74 -19.03
N ALA A 526 0.83 28.41 -17.98
CA ALA A 526 0.49 27.04 -17.64
C ALA A 526 -0.42 26.40 -18.71
N VAL A 527 0.05 25.32 -19.34
CA VAL A 527 -0.79 24.38 -20.08
C VAL A 527 -1.46 23.45 -19.05
N PRO A 528 -2.78 23.18 -19.10
CA PRO A 528 -3.43 22.27 -18.18
C PRO A 528 -2.87 20.86 -18.34
N ARG A 529 -2.27 20.30 -17.28
CA ARG A 529 -1.93 18.88 -17.24
C ARG A 529 -3.16 18.09 -16.82
N THR A 530 -3.65 17.21 -17.70
CA THR A 530 -4.66 16.21 -17.40
C THR A 530 -4.09 15.14 -16.46
N GLY A 531 -4.89 14.74 -15.48
CA GLY A 531 -4.47 13.99 -14.30
C GLY A 531 -3.97 12.57 -14.56
N ALA A 532 -2.74 12.29 -14.11
CA ALA A 532 -2.17 10.94 -14.06
C ALA A 532 -2.53 10.17 -12.78
N GLY A 533 -2.94 10.84 -11.70
CA GLY A 533 -3.27 10.21 -10.41
C GLY A 533 -4.58 9.42 -10.40
N ALA A 534 -5.61 9.87 -11.13
CA ALA A 534 -6.93 9.24 -11.15
C ALA A 534 -6.99 7.93 -11.99
N MET A 535 -6.06 7.74 -12.93
CA MET A 535 -6.03 6.55 -13.78
C MET A 535 -5.46 5.31 -13.07
N ALA A 536 -4.54 5.49 -12.11
CA ALA A 536 -3.88 4.36 -11.43
C ALA A 536 -4.84 3.55 -10.54
N VAL A 537 -5.89 4.17 -10.00
CA VAL A 537 -6.87 3.52 -9.12
C VAL A 537 -7.94 2.78 -9.94
N THR A 538 -8.37 3.36 -11.06
CA THR A 538 -9.38 2.74 -11.95
C THR A 538 -8.86 1.43 -12.60
N ALA A 539 -7.55 1.29 -12.78
CA ALA A 539 -6.93 0.07 -13.32
C ALA A 539 -7.04 -1.14 -12.37
N ALA A 540 -7.13 -0.93 -11.05
CA ALA A 540 -7.19 -2.00 -10.06
C ALA A 540 -8.52 -2.79 -10.05
N LEU A 541 -9.56 -2.31 -10.73
CA LEU A 541 -10.88 -2.93 -10.76
C LEU A 541 -11.23 -3.65 -12.08
N LYS A 542 -10.32 -3.65 -13.06
CA LYS A 542 -10.57 -4.19 -14.41
C LYS A 542 -10.45 -5.72 -14.54
N GLY A 543 -10.10 -6.43 -13.45
CA GLY A 543 -9.78 -7.87 -13.48
C GLY A 543 -10.68 -8.81 -12.68
N TRP A 544 -11.77 -8.34 -12.07
CA TRP A 544 -12.65 -9.21 -11.26
C TRP A 544 -13.70 -9.91 -12.12
N LYS A 545 -13.60 -11.24 -12.23
CA LYS A 545 -14.59 -12.11 -12.88
C LYS A 545 -15.78 -12.35 -11.96
N GLU A 546 -16.99 -12.27 -12.52
CA GLU A 546 -18.24 -12.67 -11.90
C GLU A 546 -18.18 -14.14 -11.43
N THR A 547 -18.46 -14.38 -10.15
CA THR A 547 -18.85 -15.70 -9.67
C THR A 547 -20.31 -15.93 -10.04
N LYS A 548 -20.54 -16.89 -10.95
CA LYS A 548 -21.86 -17.52 -11.14
C LYS A 548 -22.22 -18.25 -9.85
N ASP A 549 -23.33 -17.88 -9.25
CA ASP A 549 -24.34 -18.78 -8.65
C ASP A 549 -25.29 -17.95 -7.77
N LEU A 550 -26.43 -17.53 -8.30
CA LEU A 550 -27.69 -17.36 -7.56
C LEU A 550 -28.88 -17.42 -8.54
N PRO A 551 -30.03 -17.99 -8.13
CA PRO A 551 -31.10 -18.40 -9.03
C PRO A 551 -31.94 -17.22 -9.56
N ALA A 552 -32.46 -17.43 -10.77
CA ALA A 552 -33.44 -16.56 -11.42
C ALA A 552 -34.80 -16.67 -10.72
N ASP A 553 -35.40 -15.51 -10.39
CA ASP A 553 -36.83 -15.21 -10.59
C ASP A 553 -37.12 -13.73 -10.25
N THR A 554 -37.36 -12.92 -11.30
CA THR A 554 -38.61 -12.21 -11.71
C THR A 554 -38.86 -10.90 -10.94
N VAL A 555 -38.92 -9.69 -11.54
CA VAL A 555 -39.84 -9.11 -12.56
C VAL A 555 -39.20 -7.76 -13.04
N VAL A 556 -38.82 -7.55 -14.33
CA VAL A 556 -39.56 -6.99 -15.51
C VAL A 556 -40.19 -5.60 -15.24
N THR A 557 -39.76 -4.49 -15.85
CA THR A 557 -40.03 -4.03 -17.25
C THR A 557 -38.99 -2.98 -17.68
N ALA A 558 -38.25 -3.18 -18.78
CA ALA A 558 -38.52 -2.65 -20.16
C ALA A 558 -38.51 -1.11 -20.23
N ILE A 559 -37.66 -0.48 -21.05
CA ILE A 559 -37.83 -0.34 -22.50
C ILE A 559 -36.49 -0.44 -23.28
N GLN A 560 -36.55 -1.25 -24.36
CA GLN A 560 -35.60 -1.47 -25.46
C GLN A 560 -35.26 -0.16 -26.21
N ALA A 561 -34.00 0.12 -26.56
CA ALA A 561 -33.18 -0.46 -27.63
C ALA A 561 -33.67 -0.18 -29.06
N SER A 562 -32.82 0.49 -29.85
CA SER A 562 -32.68 0.23 -31.29
C SER A 562 -31.22 0.39 -31.74
N LYS A 563 -30.67 -0.69 -32.29
CA LYS A 563 -29.40 -0.81 -33.02
C LYS A 563 -29.49 -0.18 -34.42
N SER A 564 -28.36 0.28 -34.96
CA SER A 564 -27.69 -0.32 -36.15
C SER A 564 -26.98 0.70 -37.07
N LEU A 565 -25.65 0.52 -37.15
CA LEU A 565 -24.71 0.51 -38.28
C LEU A 565 -25.12 0.87 -39.75
N MET A 566 -24.13 1.52 -40.40
CA MET A 566 -23.61 1.39 -41.79
C MET A 566 -23.91 2.48 -42.87
N THR A 567 -22.80 3.12 -43.29
CA THR A 567 -22.32 3.47 -44.66
C THR A 567 -23.04 4.45 -45.60
N GLU A 568 -22.24 5.48 -45.97
CA GLU A 568 -21.93 6.05 -47.30
C GLU A 568 -23.00 6.41 -48.37
N SER A 569 -22.87 7.67 -48.79
CA SER A 569 -22.81 8.21 -50.17
C SER A 569 -24.07 8.83 -50.81
N ALA A 570 -23.85 10.08 -51.24
CA ALA A 570 -24.40 10.84 -52.39
C ALA A 570 -25.91 10.73 -52.69
N SER A 571 -26.69 11.81 -52.75
CA SER A 571 -26.51 12.90 -53.74
C SER A 571 -27.56 14.01 -53.53
N PHE A 572 -27.14 15.26 -53.78
CA PHE A 572 -27.94 16.48 -54.02
C PHE A 572 -28.84 16.34 -55.27
N PRO A 573 -29.75 17.28 -55.66
CA PRO A 573 -29.86 18.73 -55.35
C PRO A 573 -31.31 19.18 -55.01
N PHE A 574 -31.74 20.43 -54.73
CA PHE A 574 -31.41 21.78 -55.22
C PHE A 574 -32.00 22.84 -54.26
N GLY A 575 -31.29 23.98 -54.08
CA GLY A 575 -31.80 25.34 -53.82
C GLY A 575 -32.41 25.64 -52.43
N GLY A 576 -32.06 26.70 -51.71
CA GLY A 576 -31.16 27.82 -51.93
C GLY A 576 -31.36 28.89 -50.84
N ILE A 577 -30.40 29.81 -50.78
CA ILE A 577 -30.53 31.21 -50.32
C ILE A 577 -30.49 31.51 -48.79
N SER A 578 -29.28 31.96 -48.41
CA SER A 578 -28.90 33.17 -47.66
C SER A 578 -29.06 33.33 -46.13
N ASN A 579 -27.93 33.75 -45.54
CA ASN A 579 -27.72 34.92 -44.66
C ASN A 579 -28.68 35.10 -43.47
N SER A 580 -28.25 35.00 -42.22
CA SER A 580 -27.26 35.78 -41.45
C SER A 580 -28.00 36.46 -40.30
N SER A 581 -27.50 36.24 -39.07
CA SER A 581 -27.41 37.19 -37.94
C SER A 581 -28.64 37.99 -37.47
N TYR A 582 -28.91 37.95 -36.16
CA TYR A 582 -29.13 39.11 -35.25
C TYR A 582 -29.31 38.55 -33.83
N ARG A 583 -28.34 38.65 -32.90
CA ARG A 583 -27.98 39.76 -32.00
C ARG A 583 -29.14 40.46 -31.26
N SER A 584 -29.18 40.16 -29.95
CA SER A 584 -29.05 41.10 -28.84
C SER A 584 -30.28 41.77 -28.20
N ALA A 585 -30.32 41.56 -26.87
CA ALA A 585 -30.58 42.52 -25.80
C ALA A 585 -32.02 42.90 -25.43
N LEU A 586 -32.33 42.80 -24.13
CA LEU A 586 -32.79 43.97 -23.36
C LEU A 586 -32.52 43.83 -21.85
N ARG A 587 -32.24 44.98 -21.23
CA ARG A 587 -31.94 45.23 -19.81
C ARG A 587 -33.21 45.65 -19.03
N SER A 588 -33.15 45.42 -17.71
CA SER A 588 -33.54 46.33 -16.60
C SER A 588 -35.03 46.63 -16.30
N ARG A 589 -35.42 46.41 -15.03
CA ARG A 589 -35.96 47.37 -14.02
C ARG A 589 -36.49 46.57 -12.81
N LEU A 590 -35.98 46.72 -11.57
CA LEU A 590 -36.14 47.77 -10.54
C LEU A 590 -37.44 47.74 -9.72
N CYS A 591 -37.24 47.79 -8.39
CA CYS A 591 -38.05 48.39 -7.30
C CYS A 591 -39.01 47.53 -6.43
N SER A 592 -38.53 47.30 -5.20
CA SER A 592 -39.05 47.83 -3.91
C SER A 592 -40.30 47.25 -3.22
N ALA A 593 -40.27 47.40 -1.88
CA ALA A 593 -41.29 47.16 -0.82
C ALA A 593 -41.13 45.82 -0.07
N CYS A 594 -41.06 45.70 1.26
CA CYS A 594 -41.36 46.60 2.37
C CYS A 594 -40.58 46.21 3.65
N PHE A 595 -40.39 47.20 4.52
CA PHE A 595 -39.93 47.09 5.91
C PHE A 595 -40.90 46.30 6.80
N GLY A 596 -40.36 45.65 7.83
CA GLY A 596 -41.12 45.10 8.96
C GLY A 596 -40.21 44.70 10.12
N THR A 597 -39.86 45.67 10.97
CA THR A 597 -39.27 45.45 12.29
C THR A 597 -40.32 44.93 13.27
N MET A 598 -40.02 43.86 14.03
CA MET A 598 -40.58 43.66 15.37
C MET A 598 -39.58 42.91 16.28
N ALA A 599 -39.55 43.38 17.52
CA ALA A 599 -38.71 42.98 18.63
C ALA A 599 -39.00 41.54 19.12
N GLY A 600 -38.06 40.99 19.90
CA GLY A 600 -38.24 39.76 20.69
C GLY A 600 -39.29 39.90 21.80
N PRO A 601 -39.38 39.01 22.81
CA PRO A 601 -38.37 38.05 23.30
C PRO A 601 -38.93 36.62 23.55
N LEU A 602 -38.06 35.72 24.03
CA LEU A 602 -38.26 34.79 25.17
C LEU A 602 -37.49 33.47 24.97
N SER A 603 -36.43 33.30 25.77
CA SER A 603 -35.76 32.02 26.01
C SER A 603 -36.55 31.16 27.01
N PRO A 604 -36.52 29.82 26.89
CA PRO A 604 -36.75 28.92 28.03
C PRO A 604 -35.45 28.28 28.55
N PRO A 605 -35.45 27.72 29.79
CA PRO A 605 -34.29 27.71 30.67
C PRO A 605 -33.43 26.43 30.62
N ARG A 606 -32.17 26.61 31.05
CA ARG A 606 -31.18 25.56 31.37
C ARG A 606 -31.59 24.77 32.62
N SER A 607 -31.63 23.45 32.52
CA SER A 607 -31.63 22.53 33.66
C SER A 607 -30.19 22.25 34.13
N LYS A 608 -29.94 22.39 35.44
CA LYS A 608 -28.72 21.94 36.13
C LYS A 608 -28.76 20.42 36.41
N PRO A 609 -27.60 19.75 36.59
CA PRO A 609 -27.54 18.33 36.93
C PRO A 609 -27.69 18.11 38.45
N ALA A 610 -28.34 17.00 38.81
CA ALA A 610 -28.34 16.48 40.17
C ALA A 610 -27.17 15.49 40.38
N ARG A 611 -26.74 15.42 41.64
CA ARG A 611 -25.63 14.64 42.19
C ARG A 611 -25.74 13.13 41.96
#